data_AF-G0NRF0-F1
#
_entry.id   AF-G0NRF0-F1
#
_cell.length_a   1.000
_cell.length_b   1.000
_cell.length_c   1.000
_cell.angle_alpha   90.00
_cell.angle_beta   90.00
_cell.angle_gamma   90.00
#
_symmetry.space_group_name_H-M   'P 1'
#
loop_
_entity.id
_entity.type
_entity.pdbx_description
1 polymer ?
#
loop_
_entity_poly.entity_id
_entity_poly.type
_entity_poly.pdbx_seq_one_letter_code
_entity_poly.pdbx_strand_id
1 'polypeptide(L)'
;MRVLHLLRMMMTSSLLFLLYLHPPPIQAYSTTFSRLEPSSTRLVLGSSSSSSSSSSAQRCYSCMSRYYGATWQFAGYSRIYQEPRAFTDHCRDPQARGADVPSTYCEEKANCVTLIEELKIGEEKIKMTNEEKGIVSGTGARGYIRGCWGSVLLFGFNRTGTVGALAEHSFCHTFNLTQLVSGGRPEESSINVCSCRGSLCNGSTINSSTSQFTNSHLLLATFIVIFMSLIF
;
A
#
# COMPACT_ATOMS: atom_id res chain seq x y z
N MET A 1 33.72 -48.27 -20.63
CA MET A 1 33.65 -46.80 -20.43
C MET A 1 32.36 -46.28 -19.78
N ARG A 2 31.26 -47.05 -19.64
CA ARG A 2 30.01 -46.57 -19.00
C ARG A 2 29.98 -46.64 -17.46
N VAL A 3 30.81 -47.46 -16.82
CA VAL A 3 30.83 -47.62 -15.35
C VAL A 3 31.57 -46.48 -14.63
N LEU A 4 32.58 -45.89 -15.26
CA LEU A 4 33.37 -44.78 -14.68
C LEU A 4 32.59 -43.46 -14.62
N HIS A 5 31.56 -43.30 -15.47
CA HIS A 5 30.73 -42.10 -15.51
C HIS A 5 29.65 -42.07 -14.41
N LEU A 6 29.18 -43.24 -13.97
CA LEU A 6 28.22 -43.37 -12.86
C LEU A 6 28.88 -43.12 -11.50
N LEU A 7 30.10 -43.60 -11.29
CA LEU A 7 30.88 -43.32 -10.08
C LEU A 7 31.22 -41.82 -9.91
N ARG A 8 31.42 -41.09 -11.02
CA ARG A 8 31.71 -39.66 -10.99
C ARG A 8 30.49 -38.80 -10.64
N MET A 9 29.27 -39.27 -10.90
CA MET A 9 28.03 -38.57 -10.52
C MET A 9 27.61 -38.82 -9.07
N MET A 10 28.00 -39.95 -8.47
CA MET A 10 27.66 -40.23 -7.06
C MET A 10 28.55 -39.45 -6.07
N MET A 11 29.79 -39.13 -6.42
CA MET A 11 30.69 -38.37 -5.52
C MET A 11 30.42 -36.86 -5.49
N THR A 12 29.79 -36.28 -6.52
CA THR A 12 29.46 -34.84 -6.53
C THR A 12 28.19 -34.52 -5.76
N SER A 13 27.27 -35.49 -5.64
CA SER A 13 26.01 -35.33 -4.88
C SER A 13 26.25 -35.30 -3.36
N SER A 14 27.21 -36.10 -2.86
CA SER A 14 27.52 -36.14 -1.43
C SER A 14 28.26 -34.91 -0.90
N LEU A 15 29.03 -34.18 -1.74
CA LEU A 15 29.68 -32.93 -1.32
C LEU A 15 28.70 -31.75 -1.21
N LEU A 16 27.65 -31.73 -2.04
CA LEU A 16 26.62 -30.69 -1.99
C LEU A 16 25.73 -30.81 -0.73
N PHE A 17 25.54 -32.03 -0.22
CA PHE A 17 24.79 -32.25 1.02
C PHE A 17 25.54 -31.77 2.28
N LEU A 18 26.88 -31.77 2.27
CA LEU A 18 27.69 -31.29 3.39
C LEU A 18 27.73 -29.75 3.51
N LEU A 19 27.45 -29.02 2.42
CA LEU A 19 27.35 -27.55 2.44
C LEU A 19 25.98 -27.05 2.95
N TYR A 20 24.96 -27.91 3.03
CA TYR A 20 23.62 -27.54 3.51
C TYR A 20 23.43 -27.68 5.03
N LEU A 21 24.38 -28.28 5.74
CA LEU A 21 24.26 -28.59 7.18
C LEU A 21 25.00 -27.61 8.12
N HIS A 22 25.60 -26.54 7.60
CA HIS A 22 26.27 -25.52 8.40
C HIS A 22 25.55 -24.17 8.32
N PRO A 23 24.75 -23.77 9.32
CA PRO A 23 24.31 -22.39 9.44
C PRO A 23 25.51 -21.51 9.84
N PRO A 24 25.70 -20.31 9.24
CA PRO A 24 26.72 -19.38 9.68
C PRO A 24 26.38 -18.79 11.06
N PRO A 25 27.38 -18.41 11.87
CA PRO A 25 27.15 -17.83 13.18
C PRO A 25 26.53 -16.43 13.02
N ILE A 26 25.32 -16.27 13.55
CA ILE A 26 24.64 -14.98 13.66
C ILE A 26 25.32 -14.20 14.80
N GLN A 27 26.13 -13.20 14.46
CA GLN A 27 26.58 -12.19 15.41
C GLN A 27 25.38 -11.33 15.82
N ALA A 28 24.89 -11.58 17.02
CA ALA A 28 23.97 -10.69 17.71
C ALA A 28 24.73 -9.42 18.13
N TYR A 29 24.48 -8.31 17.44
CA TYR A 29 24.78 -6.98 17.98
C TYR A 29 23.56 -6.49 18.75
N SER A 30 23.72 -6.39 20.07
CA SER A 30 22.71 -5.96 21.02
C SER A 30 23.10 -4.59 21.59
N THR A 31 22.15 -3.64 21.48
CA THR A 31 22.01 -2.38 22.24
C THR A 31 23.11 -1.32 22.02
N THR A 32 22.82 -0.01 21.95
CA THR A 32 22.01 0.79 22.88
C THR A 32 21.37 1.99 22.20
N PHE A 33 20.07 2.15 22.41
CA PHE A 33 19.28 3.32 22.03
C PHE A 33 19.37 4.35 23.17
N SER A 34 20.17 5.40 23.00
CA SER A 34 20.16 6.53 23.93
C SER A 34 18.96 7.42 23.65
N ARG A 35 17.96 7.26 24.51
CA ARG A 35 16.80 8.12 24.71
C ARG A 35 17.27 9.51 25.15
N LEU A 36 16.99 10.54 24.34
CA LEU A 36 17.05 11.93 24.78
C LEU A 36 15.66 12.54 24.66
N GLU A 37 15.05 12.77 25.83
CA GLU A 37 13.95 13.73 26.00
C GLU A 37 14.47 15.15 25.80
N PRO A 38 13.59 16.09 25.43
CA PRO A 38 13.58 17.32 26.20
C PRO A 38 12.19 17.68 26.73
N SER A 39 12.20 17.85 28.04
CA SER A 39 11.32 18.59 28.92
C SER A 39 10.53 19.73 28.28
N SER A 40 9.21 19.56 28.38
CA SER A 40 8.15 20.53 28.60
C SER A 40 8.57 21.93 29.11
N THR A 41 8.22 22.97 28.34
CA THR A 41 7.90 24.30 28.88
C THR A 41 6.52 24.71 28.38
N ARG A 42 5.54 24.70 29.29
CA ARG A 42 4.19 25.24 29.09
C ARG A 42 4.27 26.77 28.99
N LEU A 43 3.62 27.34 27.98
CA LEU A 43 3.01 28.67 28.08
C LEU A 43 1.55 28.53 27.67
N VAL A 44 0.68 28.71 28.67
CA VAL A 44 -0.78 28.82 28.50
C VAL A 44 -1.08 30.29 28.27
N LEU A 45 -1.64 30.63 27.11
CA LEU A 45 -2.44 31.83 26.95
C LEU A 45 -3.69 31.44 26.15
N GLY A 46 -4.83 31.49 26.83
CA GLY A 46 -6.13 31.19 26.25
C GLY A 46 -6.64 32.36 25.43
N SER A 47 -7.22 32.04 24.27
CA SER A 47 -8.20 32.87 23.57
C SER A 47 -9.21 31.94 22.90
N SER A 48 -10.46 32.09 23.31
CA SER A 48 -11.64 31.35 22.88
C SER A 48 -12.16 31.84 21.52
N SER A 49 -12.27 30.93 20.55
CA SER A 49 -13.25 31.00 19.48
C SER A 49 -13.59 29.59 18.97
N SER A 50 -14.89 29.34 18.86
CA SER A 50 -15.53 28.07 18.62
C SER A 50 -15.31 27.51 17.21
N SER A 51 -14.48 26.49 17.11
CA SER A 51 -14.72 25.30 16.28
C SER A 51 -14.07 24.13 17.01
N SER A 52 -14.83 23.09 17.34
CA SER A 52 -14.32 21.90 18.03
C SER A 52 -13.48 21.06 17.07
N SER A 53 -12.35 21.60 16.62
CA SER A 53 -11.21 20.81 16.20
C SER A 53 -10.48 20.42 17.48
N SER A 54 -10.97 19.37 18.15
CA SER A 54 -10.03 18.58 18.96
C SER A 54 -8.84 18.36 18.05
N SER A 55 -7.64 18.74 18.46
CA SER A 55 -6.39 18.35 17.84
C SER A 55 -6.24 16.83 17.99
N SER A 56 -7.18 16.08 17.42
CA SER A 56 -7.19 14.64 17.40
C SER A 56 -5.93 14.28 16.65
N ALA A 57 -5.05 13.58 17.35
CA ALA A 57 -3.79 13.14 16.79
C ALA A 57 -4.12 12.37 15.50
N GLN A 58 -3.62 12.88 14.37
CA GLN A 58 -3.85 12.30 13.05
C GLN A 58 -3.20 10.93 13.04
N ARG A 59 -4.01 9.87 12.94
CA ARG A 59 -3.55 8.48 12.87
C ARG A 59 -4.20 7.78 11.69
N CYS A 60 -3.49 6.84 11.11
CA CYS A 60 -3.94 6.05 9.97
C CYS A 60 -3.76 4.57 10.27
N TYR A 61 -4.59 3.71 9.68
CA TYR A 61 -4.29 2.28 9.66
C TYR A 61 -2.93 2.06 9.01
N SER A 62 -2.13 1.19 9.61
CA SER A 62 -0.80 0.83 9.13
C SER A 62 -0.72 -0.67 8.99
N CYS A 63 -0.95 -1.14 7.76
CA CYS A 63 -0.94 -2.56 7.45
C CYS A 63 -0.50 -2.81 6.02
N MET A 64 -0.10 -4.04 5.76
CA MET A 64 -0.02 -4.58 4.40
C MET A 64 -0.71 -5.94 4.33
N SER A 65 -1.18 -6.32 3.13
CA SER A 65 -1.65 -7.69 2.87
C SER A 65 -0.58 -8.72 3.26
N ARG A 66 -1.01 -9.85 3.80
CA ARG A 66 -0.13 -10.92 4.31
C ARG A 66 0.93 -11.40 3.30
N TYR A 67 0.60 -11.40 2.02
CA TYR A 67 1.52 -11.75 0.93
C TYR A 67 2.81 -10.90 0.91
N TYR A 68 2.72 -9.59 1.21
CA TYR A 68 3.90 -8.73 1.28
C TYR A 68 4.84 -9.13 2.41
N GLY A 69 4.29 -9.59 3.55
CA GLY A 69 5.09 -10.04 4.68
C GLY A 69 5.83 -11.34 4.38
N ALA A 70 5.15 -12.27 3.68
CA ALA A 70 5.76 -13.52 3.25
C ALA A 70 6.96 -13.31 2.31
N THR A 71 6.98 -12.19 1.56
CA THR A 71 7.96 -11.89 0.52
C THR A 71 8.82 -10.66 0.80
N TRP A 72 8.72 -10.09 1.99
CA TRP A 72 9.22 -8.76 2.36
C TRP A 72 10.68 -8.51 1.99
N GLN A 73 11.56 -9.46 2.33
CA GLN A 73 13.00 -9.32 2.14
C GLN A 73 13.45 -9.68 0.73
N PHE A 74 12.86 -10.72 0.12
CA PHE A 74 13.37 -11.29 -1.13
C PHE A 74 12.71 -10.73 -2.39
N ALA A 75 11.48 -10.20 -2.29
CA ALA A 75 10.85 -9.47 -3.39
C ALA A 75 11.25 -7.98 -3.41
N GLY A 76 12.14 -7.53 -2.51
CA GLY A 76 12.65 -6.17 -2.49
C GLY A 76 11.68 -5.10 -1.93
N TYR A 77 10.54 -5.50 -1.37
CA TYR A 77 9.57 -4.58 -0.76
C TYR A 77 10.19 -3.77 0.38
N SER A 78 11.12 -4.37 1.14
CA SER A 78 11.90 -3.71 2.20
C SER A 78 12.79 -2.56 1.73
N ARG A 79 12.96 -2.36 0.41
CA ARG A 79 13.71 -1.24 -0.18
C ARG A 79 12.82 -0.11 -0.66
N ILE A 80 11.51 -0.30 -0.69
CA ILE A 80 10.55 0.65 -1.26
C ILE A 80 9.63 1.18 -0.17
N TYR A 81 9.08 0.27 0.63
CA TYR A 81 8.07 0.59 1.62
C TYR A 81 8.65 0.62 3.03
N GLN A 82 8.10 1.47 3.87
CA GLN A 82 8.30 1.38 5.30
C GLN A 82 7.54 0.15 5.83
N GLU A 83 8.18 -0.63 6.71
CA GLU A 83 7.53 -1.79 7.31
C GLU A 83 6.24 -1.36 8.05
N PRO A 84 5.09 -2.01 7.76
CA PRO A 84 3.83 -1.66 8.39
C PRO A 84 3.78 -2.13 9.85
N ARG A 85 2.79 -1.66 10.60
CA ARG A 85 2.56 -2.18 11.97
C ARG A 85 2.13 -3.65 11.99
N ALA A 86 1.51 -4.15 10.91
CA ALA A 86 1.21 -5.57 10.75
C ALA A 86 1.05 -6.01 9.28
N PHE A 87 1.41 -7.26 9.01
CA PHE A 87 1.01 -7.98 7.79
C PHE A 87 -0.23 -8.83 8.08
N THR A 88 -1.35 -8.57 7.41
CA THR A 88 -2.65 -9.18 7.75
C THR A 88 -3.60 -9.28 6.55
N ASP A 89 -4.48 -10.28 6.57
CA ASP A 89 -5.52 -10.47 5.54
C ASP A 89 -6.64 -9.43 5.67
N HIS A 90 -6.80 -8.85 6.85
CA HIS A 90 -7.77 -7.78 7.11
C HIS A 90 -7.31 -6.42 6.59
N CYS A 91 -6.12 -6.30 5.97
CA CYS A 91 -5.66 -5.00 5.48
C CYS A 91 -6.54 -4.46 4.36
N ARG A 92 -7.25 -5.33 3.63
CA ARG A 92 -8.27 -4.93 2.66
C ARG A 92 -9.43 -4.19 3.31
N ASP A 93 -9.91 -4.67 4.45
CA ASP A 93 -11.05 -4.13 5.19
C ASP A 93 -10.72 -4.12 6.69
N PRO A 94 -9.97 -3.10 7.16
CA PRO A 94 -9.52 -3.01 8.54
C PRO A 94 -10.66 -2.69 9.52
N GLN A 95 -11.86 -2.37 9.02
CA GLN A 95 -13.04 -2.10 9.82
C GLN A 95 -14.00 -3.31 9.89
N ALA A 96 -13.67 -4.40 9.20
CA ALA A 96 -14.46 -5.63 9.27
C ALA A 96 -14.61 -6.13 10.71
N ARG A 97 -15.75 -6.75 11.02
CA ARG A 97 -15.99 -7.31 12.36
C ARG A 97 -14.92 -8.34 12.70
N GLY A 98 -14.25 -8.15 13.83
CA GLY A 98 -13.16 -9.03 14.29
C GLY A 98 -11.79 -8.72 13.66
N ALA A 99 -11.69 -7.71 12.79
CA ALA A 99 -10.40 -7.22 12.32
C ALA A 99 -9.70 -6.44 13.44
N ASP A 100 -8.52 -6.91 13.85
CA ASP A 100 -7.61 -6.15 14.70
C ASP A 100 -6.43 -5.66 13.84
N VAL A 101 -6.62 -4.47 13.24
CA VAL A 101 -5.61 -3.84 12.38
C VAL A 101 -5.00 -2.64 13.09
N PRO A 102 -3.68 -2.64 13.35
CA PRO A 102 -3.03 -1.56 14.08
C PRO A 102 -3.03 -0.24 13.30
N SER A 103 -2.87 0.85 14.05
CA SER A 103 -2.73 2.20 13.52
C SER A 103 -1.41 2.84 13.96
N THR A 104 -1.01 3.90 13.26
CA THR A 104 0.15 4.72 13.61
C THR A 104 -0.19 6.19 13.54
N TYR A 105 0.48 7.00 14.35
CA TYR A 105 0.40 8.46 14.24
C TYR A 105 1.19 8.94 13.03
N CYS A 106 0.65 9.92 12.32
CA CYS A 106 1.33 10.56 11.21
C CYS A 106 2.04 11.82 11.69
N GLU A 107 3.27 11.98 11.24
CA GLU A 107 3.99 13.24 11.35
C GLU A 107 3.25 14.33 10.55
N GLU A 108 3.33 15.57 11.00
CA GLU A 108 2.88 16.76 10.26
C GLU A 108 1.38 16.79 9.87
N LYS A 109 0.49 16.07 10.60
CA LYS A 109 -0.94 15.94 10.22
C LYS A 109 -1.13 15.51 8.75
N ALA A 110 -0.21 14.67 8.25
CA ALA A 110 -0.25 14.15 6.90
C ALA A 110 -1.52 13.32 6.64
N ASN A 111 -1.98 13.31 5.38
CA ASN A 111 -3.10 12.49 4.95
C ASN A 111 -2.80 11.00 5.11
N CYS A 112 -3.86 10.20 5.29
CA CYS A 112 -3.76 8.75 5.21
C CYS A 112 -3.79 8.31 3.75
N VAL A 113 -3.12 7.20 3.45
CA VAL A 113 -3.12 6.61 2.12
C VAL A 113 -3.47 5.13 2.14
N THR A 114 -4.05 4.67 1.03
CA THR A 114 -4.23 3.26 0.67
C THR A 114 -3.69 3.05 -0.72
N LEU A 115 -2.70 2.17 -0.87
CA LEU A 115 -2.14 1.76 -2.14
C LEU A 115 -2.68 0.36 -2.45
N ILE A 116 -3.10 0.16 -3.70
CA ILE A 116 -3.69 -1.07 -4.18
C ILE A 116 -2.92 -1.50 -5.43
N GLU A 117 -2.27 -2.66 -5.34
CA GLU A 117 -1.52 -3.26 -6.43
C GLU A 117 -2.28 -4.48 -6.95
N GLU A 118 -2.34 -4.62 -8.28
CA GLU A 118 -2.89 -5.82 -8.92
C GLU A 118 -1.77 -6.86 -9.07
N LEU A 119 -1.85 -7.93 -8.29
CA LEU A 119 -0.91 -9.03 -8.37
C LEU A 119 -1.32 -9.93 -9.55
N LYS A 120 -0.45 -10.00 -10.55
CA LYS A 120 -0.57 -10.95 -11.66
C LYS A 120 -0.18 -12.35 -11.19
N ILE A 121 -1.08 -13.00 -10.45
CA ILE A 121 -0.91 -14.40 -10.07
C ILE A 121 -1.48 -15.26 -11.20
N GLY A 122 -0.61 -15.94 -11.94
CA GLY A 122 -1.02 -16.99 -12.86
C GLY A 122 -1.49 -16.53 -14.25
N GLU A 123 -0.83 -15.54 -14.87
CA GLU A 123 -0.89 -15.42 -16.35
C GLU A 123 -0.09 -16.58 -16.99
N GLU A 124 -0.46 -17.83 -16.71
CA GLU A 124 -0.11 -18.91 -17.60
C GLU A 124 -0.94 -18.72 -18.86
N LYS A 125 -0.29 -18.25 -19.93
CA LYS A 125 -0.87 -18.27 -21.27
C LYS A 125 -1.11 -19.73 -21.65
N ILE A 126 -2.26 -20.29 -21.26
CA ILE A 126 -2.76 -21.51 -21.87
C ILE A 126 -3.02 -21.14 -23.32
N LYS A 127 -2.06 -21.46 -24.20
CA LYS A 127 -2.29 -21.50 -25.64
C LYS A 127 -3.26 -22.66 -25.87
N MET A 128 -4.56 -22.41 -25.74
CA MET A 128 -5.54 -23.34 -26.29
C MET A 128 -5.40 -23.30 -27.81
N THR A 129 -4.72 -24.31 -28.33
CA THR A 129 -4.80 -24.70 -29.72
C THR A 129 -6.27 -25.04 -30.02
N ASN A 130 -6.89 -24.16 -30.79
CA ASN A 130 -8.21 -24.27 -31.43
C ASN A 130 -9.45 -24.15 -30.51
N GLU A 131 -10.14 -23.01 -30.67
CA GLU A 131 -11.58 -22.82 -30.52
C GLU A 131 -12.28 -23.04 -29.16
N GLU A 132 -11.64 -22.68 -28.06
CA GLU A 132 -12.40 -22.14 -26.91
C GLU A 132 -11.58 -21.05 -26.24
N LYS A 133 -11.98 -19.79 -26.43
CA LYS A 133 -11.38 -18.62 -25.77
C LYS A 133 -11.86 -18.58 -24.32
N GLY A 134 -11.52 -19.62 -23.55
CA GLY A 134 -11.62 -19.61 -22.10
C GLY A 134 -10.54 -18.68 -21.54
N ILE A 135 -10.90 -17.44 -21.25
CA ILE A 135 -10.08 -16.57 -20.41
C ILE A 135 -10.10 -17.23 -19.03
N VAL A 136 -9.07 -18.02 -18.71
CA VAL A 136 -8.77 -18.32 -17.31
C VAL A 136 -8.30 -16.99 -16.73
N SER A 137 -9.26 -16.20 -16.27
CA SER A 137 -9.02 -15.02 -15.46
C SER A 137 -8.48 -15.54 -14.14
N GLY A 138 -7.16 -15.71 -14.06
CA GLY A 138 -6.50 -15.88 -12.78
C GLY A 138 -7.09 -14.83 -11.85
N THR A 139 -7.66 -15.26 -10.73
CA THR A 139 -8.39 -14.35 -9.84
C THR A 139 -7.37 -13.35 -9.33
N GLY A 140 -7.28 -12.18 -9.97
CA GLY A 140 -6.24 -11.20 -9.71
C GLY A 140 -6.25 -10.86 -8.23
N ALA A 141 -5.25 -11.33 -7.50
CA ALA A 141 -5.15 -11.01 -6.08
C ALA A 141 -4.75 -9.54 -5.99
N ARG A 142 -5.41 -8.79 -5.11
CA ARG A 142 -5.05 -7.39 -4.87
C ARG A 142 -4.24 -7.30 -3.59
N GLY A 143 -3.06 -6.70 -3.70
CA GLY A 143 -2.25 -6.29 -2.55
C GLY A 143 -2.75 -4.95 -2.02
N TYR A 144 -2.92 -4.85 -0.70
CA TYR A 144 -3.31 -3.62 -0.01
C TYR A 144 -2.17 -3.16 0.89
N ILE A 145 -1.85 -1.87 0.84
CA ILE A 145 -0.88 -1.20 1.70
C ILE A 145 -1.55 0.05 2.27
N ARG A 146 -1.53 0.23 3.59
CA ARG A 146 -2.15 1.36 4.28
C ARG A 146 -1.13 2.04 5.19
N GLY A 147 -1.14 3.36 5.23
CA GLY A 147 -0.22 4.12 6.08
C GLY A 147 -0.43 5.63 5.99
N CYS A 148 0.54 6.39 6.51
CA CYS A 148 0.60 7.83 6.37
C CYS A 148 1.26 8.20 5.04
N TRP A 149 0.78 9.24 4.36
CA TRP A 149 1.40 9.74 3.13
C TRP A 149 2.89 10.04 3.31
N GLY A 150 3.26 10.67 4.42
CA GLY A 150 4.66 11.06 4.68
C GLY A 150 5.63 9.92 4.97
N SER A 151 5.15 8.71 5.27
CA SER A 151 6.01 7.64 5.82
C SER A 151 5.76 6.24 5.28
N VAL A 152 4.79 6.03 4.37
CA VAL A 152 4.52 4.69 3.81
C VAL A 152 5.61 4.22 2.84
N LEU A 153 6.31 5.16 2.19
CA LEU A 153 7.46 4.91 1.32
C LEU A 153 8.73 5.35 2.03
N LEU A 154 9.80 4.55 1.96
CA LEU A 154 11.09 4.85 2.62
C LEU A 154 11.69 6.17 2.13
N PHE A 155 11.60 6.43 0.83
CA PHE A 155 12.10 7.66 0.20
C PHE A 155 11.00 8.71 -0.03
N GLY A 156 9.79 8.45 0.47
CA GLY A 156 8.63 9.30 0.28
C GLY A 156 8.09 9.31 -1.16
N PHE A 157 6.93 9.95 -1.31
CA PHE A 157 6.31 10.21 -2.60
C PHE A 157 7.03 11.31 -3.37
N ASN A 158 6.94 11.27 -4.69
CA ASN A 158 7.27 12.41 -5.53
C ASN A 158 6.31 13.57 -5.23
N ARG A 159 6.84 14.68 -4.71
CA ARG A 159 6.02 15.83 -4.25
C ARG A 159 5.51 16.73 -5.38
N THR A 160 5.72 16.36 -6.64
CA THR A 160 5.29 17.15 -7.79
C THR A 160 4.01 16.61 -8.43
N GLY A 161 3.29 17.48 -9.15
CA GLY A 161 2.13 17.11 -9.94
C GLY A 161 1.01 16.44 -9.13
N THR A 162 0.38 15.44 -9.74
CA THR A 162 -0.75 14.69 -9.16
C THR A 162 -0.35 13.86 -7.94
N VAL A 163 0.90 13.39 -7.85
CA VAL A 163 1.37 12.65 -6.66
C VAL A 163 1.51 13.58 -5.45
N GLY A 164 2.04 14.79 -5.67
CA GLY A 164 2.13 15.82 -4.63
C GLY A 164 0.76 16.24 -4.08
N ALA A 165 -0.26 16.31 -4.94
CA ALA A 165 -1.61 16.67 -4.54
C ALA A 165 -2.21 15.70 -3.49
N LEU A 166 -1.78 14.43 -3.43
CA LEU A 166 -2.22 13.46 -2.43
C LEU A 166 -1.89 13.88 -1.00
N ALA A 167 -0.87 14.73 -0.80
CA ALA A 167 -0.47 15.21 0.52
C ALA A 167 -1.57 16.04 1.20
N GLU A 168 -2.37 16.77 0.40
CA GLU A 168 -3.35 17.75 0.88
C GLU A 168 -4.78 17.36 0.49
N HIS A 169 -4.98 16.74 -0.67
CA HIS A 169 -6.29 16.46 -1.24
C HIS A 169 -6.69 14.99 -1.07
N SER A 170 -7.98 14.77 -0.93
CA SER A 170 -8.57 13.42 -0.84
C SER A 170 -9.10 13.00 -2.20
N PHE A 171 -8.40 12.08 -2.86
CA PHE A 171 -8.81 11.49 -4.14
C PHE A 171 -8.08 10.16 -4.37
N CYS A 172 -8.54 9.41 -5.37
CA CYS A 172 -7.93 8.17 -5.84
C CYS A 172 -7.42 8.35 -7.27
N HIS A 173 -6.22 7.84 -7.55
CA HIS A 173 -5.65 7.89 -8.89
C HIS A 173 -4.67 6.72 -9.10
N THR A 174 -4.61 6.20 -10.33
CA THR A 174 -3.66 5.15 -10.71
C THR A 174 -2.38 5.78 -11.21
N PHE A 175 -1.26 5.44 -10.57
CA PHE A 175 0.07 5.94 -10.93
C PHE A 175 0.93 4.81 -11.48
N ASN A 176 1.88 5.16 -12.33
CA ASN A 176 3.01 4.26 -12.61
C ASN A 176 3.96 4.32 -11.42
N LEU A 177 4.46 3.17 -10.96
CA LEU A 177 5.31 3.10 -9.77
C LEU A 177 6.56 3.99 -9.90
N THR A 178 7.12 4.11 -11.11
CA THR A 178 8.25 5.00 -11.45
C THR A 178 7.96 6.49 -11.19
N GLN A 179 6.70 6.91 -11.30
CA GLN A 179 6.28 8.29 -11.05
C GLN A 179 5.96 8.52 -9.57
N LEU A 180 5.64 7.46 -8.82
CA LEU A 180 5.17 7.53 -7.45
C LEU A 180 6.33 7.71 -6.46
N VAL A 181 7.43 6.99 -6.64
CA VAL A 181 8.54 6.92 -5.70
C VAL A 181 9.64 7.91 -6.04
N SER A 182 10.08 8.69 -5.05
CA SER A 182 11.25 9.57 -5.19
C SER A 182 12.55 8.73 -5.21
N GLY A 183 13.13 8.48 -6.39
CA GLY A 183 14.54 8.09 -6.50
C GLY A 183 14.92 6.63 -6.82
N GLY A 184 14.08 5.80 -7.46
CA GLY A 184 14.55 4.48 -7.90
C GLY A 184 13.63 3.75 -8.87
N ARG A 185 14.26 3.10 -9.88
CA ARG A 185 13.69 2.35 -11.03
C ARG A 185 12.87 1.13 -10.59
N PRO A 186 11.55 1.24 -10.37
CA PRO A 186 10.74 0.07 -10.11
C PRO A 186 10.49 -0.64 -11.46
N GLU A 187 10.18 -1.93 -11.41
CA GLU A 187 9.58 -2.60 -12.57
C GLU A 187 8.31 -1.86 -13.00
N GLU A 188 7.98 -1.86 -14.29
CA GLU A 188 6.85 -1.12 -14.84
C GLU A 188 5.52 -1.72 -14.35
N SER A 189 5.05 -1.26 -13.19
CA SER A 189 3.78 -1.64 -12.58
C SER A 189 2.91 -0.42 -12.31
N SER A 190 1.59 -0.62 -12.41
CA SER A 190 0.59 0.37 -12.06
C SER A 190 0.06 0.12 -10.65
N ILE A 191 -0.19 1.21 -9.92
CA ILE A 191 -0.66 1.15 -8.53
C ILE A 191 -1.74 2.20 -8.31
N ASN A 192 -2.88 1.80 -7.76
CA ASN A 192 -3.96 2.73 -7.44
C ASN A 192 -3.75 3.27 -6.03
N VAL A 193 -3.66 4.59 -5.89
CA VAL A 193 -3.40 5.26 -4.62
C VAL A 193 -4.55 6.18 -4.28
N CYS A 194 -5.15 5.95 -3.11
CA CYS A 194 -6.19 6.80 -2.54
C CYS A 194 -5.65 7.53 -1.32
N SER A 195 -5.85 8.84 -1.28
CA SER A 195 -5.56 9.69 -0.13
C SER A 195 -6.84 10.15 0.55
N CYS A 196 -6.81 10.32 1.86
CA CYS A 196 -7.89 10.89 2.64
C CYS A 196 -7.36 11.65 3.87
N ARG A 197 -8.16 12.61 4.35
CA ARG A 197 -7.85 13.38 5.57
C ARG A 197 -8.75 12.95 6.73
N GLY A 198 -8.19 12.87 7.94
CA GLY A 198 -8.91 12.50 9.16
C GLY A 198 -8.42 11.20 9.78
N SER A 199 -8.70 11.00 11.07
CA SER A 199 -8.24 9.82 11.82
C SER A 199 -8.87 8.54 11.27
N LEU A 200 -8.03 7.57 10.90
CA LEU A 200 -8.41 6.24 10.40
C LEU A 200 -9.29 6.27 9.14
N CYS A 201 -9.25 7.37 8.38
CA CYS A 201 -10.08 7.52 7.18
C CYS A 201 -9.72 6.49 6.09
N ASN A 202 -8.47 6.01 6.09
CA ASN A 202 -8.02 4.92 5.22
C ASN A 202 -8.50 3.56 5.74
N GLY A 203 -9.65 3.49 6.40
CA GLY A 203 -10.30 2.25 6.79
C GLY A 203 -11.31 1.76 5.77
N SER A 204 -11.82 2.66 4.92
CA SER A 204 -12.85 2.31 3.95
C SER A 204 -12.34 1.32 2.91
N THR A 205 -13.21 0.38 2.55
CA THR A 205 -13.00 -0.54 1.46
C THR A 205 -13.15 0.23 0.16
N ILE A 206 -12.02 0.52 -0.50
CA ILE A 206 -12.04 1.16 -1.82
C ILE A 206 -12.42 0.09 -2.83
N ASN A 207 -13.70 0.08 -3.20
CA ASN A 207 -14.13 -0.58 -4.41
C ASN A 207 -13.70 0.33 -5.56
N SER A 208 -12.74 -0.14 -6.37
CA SER A 208 -12.32 0.48 -7.63
C SER A 208 -13.46 0.38 -8.65
N SER A 209 -14.58 1.04 -8.39
CA SER A 209 -15.71 1.15 -9.31
C SER A 209 -16.12 2.62 -9.40
N THR A 210 -15.57 3.26 -10.43
CA THR A 210 -16.17 4.35 -11.22
C THR A 210 -16.50 5.65 -10.50
N SER A 211 -15.93 6.74 -11.02
CA SER A 211 -16.32 8.12 -10.70
C SER A 211 -17.84 8.28 -10.68
N GLN A 212 -18.43 8.57 -9.52
CA GLN A 212 -19.82 9.02 -9.47
C GLN A 212 -19.89 10.50 -9.85
N PHE A 213 -19.78 10.77 -11.16
CA PHE A 213 -20.33 11.99 -11.75
C PHE A 213 -21.81 11.75 -12.08
N THR A 214 -22.70 11.80 -11.07
CA THR A 214 -24.15 11.64 -11.32
C THR A 214 -25.02 12.76 -10.78
N ASN A 215 -24.50 13.71 -10.00
CA ASN A 215 -25.32 14.82 -9.50
C ASN A 215 -25.37 16.06 -10.42
N SER A 216 -24.42 16.23 -11.35
CA SER A 216 -24.39 17.43 -12.21
C SER A 216 -25.42 17.41 -13.34
N HIS A 217 -25.78 16.23 -13.87
CA HIS A 217 -26.74 16.13 -14.98
C HIS A 217 -28.20 16.25 -14.52
N LEU A 218 -28.51 15.84 -13.27
CA LEU A 218 -29.85 15.94 -12.71
C LEU A 218 -30.24 17.40 -12.44
N LEU A 219 -29.31 18.21 -11.93
CA LEU A 219 -29.53 19.64 -11.66
C LEU A 219 -29.73 20.45 -12.96
N LEU A 220 -28.98 20.13 -14.01
CA LEU A 220 -29.14 20.77 -15.32
C LEU A 220 -30.50 20.43 -15.96
N ALA A 221 -30.93 19.18 -15.87
CA ALA A 221 -32.23 18.75 -16.36
C ALA A 221 -33.39 19.44 -15.62
N THR A 222 -33.32 19.58 -14.30
CA THR A 222 -34.34 20.31 -13.53
C THR A 222 -34.38 21.79 -13.88
N PHE A 223 -33.22 22.42 -14.13
CA PHE A 223 -33.17 23.84 -14.48
C PHE A 223 -33.80 24.10 -15.86
N ILE A 224 -33.59 23.22 -16.83
CA ILE A 224 -34.19 23.32 -18.17
C ILE A 224 -35.72 23.18 -18.11
N VAL A 225 -36.23 22.22 -17.33
CA VAL A 225 -37.68 22.02 -17.18
C VAL A 225 -38.35 23.23 -16.54
N ILE A 226 -37.76 23.78 -15.47
CA ILE A 226 -38.27 24.98 -14.80
C ILE A 226 -38.27 26.18 -15.76
N PHE A 227 -37.20 26.37 -16.52
CA PHE A 227 -37.09 27.46 -17.49
C PHE A 227 -38.15 27.36 -18.60
N MET A 228 -38.42 26.15 -19.12
CA MET A 228 -39.47 25.93 -20.12
C MET A 228 -40.88 26.19 -19.57
N SER A 229 -41.14 25.84 -18.31
CA SER A 229 -42.43 26.12 -17.65
C SER A 229 -42.67 27.58 -17.25
N LEU A 230 -41.65 28.43 -17.31
CA LEU A 230 -41.78 29.87 -17.05
C LEU A 230 -41.93 30.69 -18.35
N ILE A 231 -41.65 30.08 -19.51
CA ILE A 231 -41.73 30.72 -20.83
C ILE A 231 -43.10 30.48 -21.50
N PHE A 232 -43.76 29.38 -21.16
CA PHE A 232 -45.14 29.07 -21.56
C PHE A 232 -46.13 29.40 -20.43
#